data_AF-A0A5D4ICZ3-F1
#
_entry.id   AF-A0A5D4ICZ3-F1
#
_cell.length_a   1.000
_cell.length_b   1.000
_cell.length_c   1.000
_cell.angle_alpha   90.00
_cell.angle_beta   90.00
_cell.angle_gamma   90.00
#
_symmetry.space_group_name_H-M   'P 1'
#
loop_
_entity.id
_entity.type
_entity.pdbx_description
1 polymer ?
#
loop_
_entity_poly.entity_id
_entity_poly.type
_entity_poly.pdbx_seq_one_letter_code
_entity_poly.pdbx_strand_id
1 'polypeptide(L)'
;MSPCPPLPFYAGDPLSTRSFVARPTESGYDGIYIRLDGSPSEKLPFLLTAYQYRFQRDEKAMARHLVDGTTIGWDELGTDLLDGAPSELVTALTDGDQWPSTTLDHLVTPDGSPPVRMNVTERTASDQDLDWGYILRPNGIEVINPRYAAAGPIVSWDADPRGDFTNPATWPLTTERRPLTSPPTVRRNTTAGSSHAVARR
;
A
#
# COMPACT_ATOMS: atom_id res chain seq x y z
N MET A 1 -9.60 -18.01 -26.88
CA MET A 1 -9.43 -16.73 -26.16
C MET A 1 -10.68 -16.54 -25.32
N SER A 2 -10.62 -16.90 -24.04
CA SER A 2 -11.76 -16.77 -23.13
C SER A 2 -11.90 -15.30 -22.70
N PRO A 3 -13.10 -14.72 -22.70
CA PRO A 3 -13.31 -13.37 -22.20
C PRO A 3 -13.06 -13.33 -20.69
N CYS A 4 -12.36 -12.29 -20.25
CA CYS A 4 -12.24 -11.92 -18.84
C CYS A 4 -13.65 -11.73 -18.26
N PRO A 5 -14.01 -12.34 -17.11
CA PRO A 5 -15.33 -12.13 -16.53
C PRO A 5 -15.46 -10.66 -16.08
N PRO A 6 -16.61 -10.01 -16.33
CA PRO A 6 -16.86 -8.66 -15.86
C PRO A 6 -16.87 -8.66 -14.32
N LEU A 7 -16.08 -7.76 -13.72
CA LEU A 7 -16.18 -7.49 -12.28
C LEU A 7 -17.63 -7.11 -11.95
N PRO A 8 -18.17 -7.52 -10.79
CA PRO A 8 -19.51 -7.12 -10.39
C PRO A 8 -19.59 -5.59 -10.35
N PHE A 9 -20.42 -5.01 -11.21
CA PHE A 9 -20.79 -3.60 -11.17
C PHE A 9 -21.55 -3.33 -9.87
N TYR A 10 -20.83 -3.03 -8.79
CA TYR A 10 -21.42 -2.35 -7.65
C TYR A 10 -21.66 -0.90 -8.08
N ALA A 11 -22.92 -0.59 -8.40
CA ALA A 11 -23.42 0.77 -8.44
C ALA A 11 -22.97 1.43 -7.12
N GLY A 12 -22.03 2.36 -7.22
CA GLY A 12 -21.39 2.96 -6.06
C GLY A 12 -22.44 3.68 -5.22
N ASP A 13 -22.51 3.33 -3.95
CA ASP A 13 -22.98 4.31 -2.98
C ASP A 13 -21.99 5.49 -3.06
N PRO A 14 -22.48 6.73 -3.27
CA PRO A 14 -21.63 7.92 -3.40
C PRO A 14 -20.86 8.29 -2.10
N LEU A 15 -20.89 7.44 -1.07
CA LEU A 15 -20.22 7.60 0.22
C LEU A 15 -19.01 6.65 0.42
N SER A 16 -18.82 5.63 -0.43
CA SER A 16 -17.72 4.67 -0.29
C SER A 16 -16.54 5.08 -1.17
N THR A 17 -15.57 5.79 -0.59
CA THR A 17 -14.29 6.07 -1.28
C THR A 17 -13.48 4.77 -1.32
N ARG A 18 -13.27 4.23 -2.52
CA ARG A 18 -12.62 2.92 -2.70
C ARG A 18 -11.12 3.08 -2.75
N SER A 19 -10.39 2.19 -2.08
CA SER A 19 -8.93 2.27 -2.04
C SER A 19 -8.26 0.91 -2.01
N PHE A 20 -6.94 0.91 -1.88
CA PHE A 20 -6.16 -0.30 -1.64
C PHE A 20 -4.93 0.02 -0.79
N VAL A 21 -4.43 -0.99 -0.09
CA VAL A 21 -3.12 -0.95 0.56
C VAL A 21 -2.21 -1.97 -0.10
N ALA A 22 -0.95 -1.60 -0.32
CA ALA A 22 -0.01 -2.42 -1.06
C ALA A 22 1.38 -2.40 -0.45
N ARG A 23 2.14 -3.47 -0.68
CA ARG A 23 3.59 -3.48 -0.50
C ARG A 23 4.28 -3.17 -1.83
N PRO A 24 5.46 -2.52 -1.80
CA PRO A 24 6.24 -2.31 -2.99
C PRO A 24 6.75 -3.64 -3.56
N THR A 25 6.88 -3.70 -4.88
CA THR A 25 7.62 -4.75 -5.59
C THR A 25 8.76 -4.13 -6.38
N GLU A 26 9.63 -4.94 -6.99
CA GLU A 26 10.74 -4.44 -7.81
C GLU A 26 10.28 -3.54 -8.97
N SER A 27 9.10 -3.81 -9.54
CA SER A 27 8.58 -3.10 -10.71
C SER A 27 7.32 -2.28 -10.44
N GLY A 28 6.82 -2.25 -9.21
CA GLY A 28 5.53 -1.61 -8.91
C GLY A 28 5.08 -1.86 -7.48
N TYR A 29 3.88 -2.41 -7.34
CA TYR A 29 3.27 -2.75 -6.06
C TYR A 29 2.32 -3.93 -6.21
N ASP A 30 2.08 -4.60 -5.09
CA ASP A 30 1.14 -5.72 -4.96
C ASP A 30 0.33 -5.51 -3.68
N GLY A 31 -0.99 -5.43 -3.84
CA GLY A 31 -1.88 -4.93 -2.81
C GLY A 31 -3.23 -5.61 -2.78
N ILE A 32 -4.04 -5.15 -1.84
CA ILE A 32 -5.36 -5.68 -1.55
C ILE A 32 -6.38 -4.55 -1.47
N TYR A 33 -7.55 -4.80 -2.03
CA TYR A 33 -8.67 -3.86 -2.05
C TYR A 33 -9.21 -3.51 -0.65
N ILE A 34 -9.68 -2.27 -0.49
CA ILE A 34 -10.38 -1.74 0.68
C ILE A 34 -11.64 -1.00 0.19
N ARG A 35 -12.82 -1.39 0.69
CA ARG A 35 -14.11 -0.82 0.25
C ARG A 35 -14.37 0.56 0.84
N LEU A 36 -14.23 0.71 2.16
CA LEU A 36 -14.70 1.88 2.89
C LEU A 36 -13.58 2.86 3.29
N ASP A 37 -13.97 4.13 3.35
CA ASP A 37 -13.20 5.25 3.91
C ASP A 37 -11.80 5.40 3.35
N GLY A 38 -11.66 5.21 2.04
CA GLY A 38 -10.37 5.18 1.37
C GLY A 38 -9.70 6.53 1.16
N SER A 39 -10.24 7.64 1.67
CA SER A 39 -9.64 8.97 1.46
C SER A 39 -8.37 9.16 2.31
N PRO A 40 -7.43 10.03 1.91
CA PRO A 40 -6.19 10.24 2.66
C PRO A 40 -6.42 10.77 4.07
N SER A 41 -7.45 11.60 4.28
CA SER A 41 -7.80 12.13 5.60
C SER A 41 -8.25 11.05 6.58
N GLU A 42 -8.88 9.98 6.08
CA GLU A 42 -9.32 8.85 6.90
C GLU A 42 -8.22 7.79 7.06
N LYS A 43 -7.55 7.40 5.96
CA LYS A 43 -6.59 6.27 5.99
C LYS A 43 -5.22 6.63 6.52
N LEU A 44 -4.68 7.81 6.24
CA LEU A 44 -3.31 8.13 6.67
C LEU A 44 -3.19 8.13 8.21
N PRO A 45 -4.10 8.73 8.99
CA PRO A 45 -4.04 8.64 10.45
C PRO A 45 -4.02 7.20 10.97
N PHE A 46 -4.85 6.31 10.43
CA PHE A 46 -4.92 4.91 10.82
C PHE A 46 -3.63 4.16 10.47
N LEU A 47 -3.15 4.30 9.23
CA LEU A 47 -1.94 3.61 8.77
C LEU A 47 -0.67 4.10 9.50
N LEU A 48 -0.55 5.40 9.73
CA LEU A 48 0.57 5.97 10.49
C LEU A 48 0.54 5.51 11.95
N THR A 49 -0.63 5.55 12.59
CA THR A 49 -0.78 5.08 13.98
C THR A 49 -0.49 3.59 14.09
N ALA A 50 -1.00 2.77 13.17
CA ALA A 50 -0.74 1.34 13.15
C ALA A 50 0.75 1.04 13.03
N TYR A 51 1.44 1.71 12.09
CA TYR A 51 2.89 1.59 11.94
C TYR A 51 3.61 1.97 13.24
N GLN A 52 3.31 3.14 13.81
CA GLN A 52 4.04 3.68 14.95
C GLN A 52 3.83 2.86 16.24
N TYR A 53 2.64 2.30 16.46
CA TYR A 53 2.26 1.67 17.73
C TYR A 53 2.03 0.16 17.60
N ARG A 54 0.95 -0.27 16.92
CA ARG A 54 0.57 -1.70 16.81
C ARG A 54 1.70 -2.55 16.23
N PHE A 55 2.34 -2.06 15.19
CA PHE A 55 3.43 -2.76 14.51
C PHE A 55 4.82 -2.31 14.94
N GLN A 56 4.95 -1.40 15.93
CA GLN A 56 6.23 -0.98 16.51
C GLN A 56 7.28 -0.55 15.48
N ARG A 57 6.84 0.18 14.45
CA ARG A 57 7.63 0.62 13.29
C ARG A 57 8.18 -0.51 12.42
N ASP A 58 7.54 -1.67 12.42
CA ASP A 58 7.84 -2.79 11.52
C ASP A 58 6.90 -2.75 10.29
N GLU A 59 7.38 -2.14 9.21
CA GLU A 59 6.67 -2.06 7.92
C GLU A 59 6.32 -3.45 7.37
N LYS A 60 7.21 -4.44 7.55
CA LYS A 60 6.98 -5.80 7.03
C LYS A 60 5.90 -6.53 7.81
N ALA A 61 5.86 -6.35 9.13
CA ALA A 61 4.79 -6.89 9.96
C ALA A 61 3.44 -6.27 9.60
N MET A 62 3.41 -4.95 9.39
CA MET A 62 2.23 -4.23 8.94
C MET A 62 1.76 -4.69 7.55
N ALA A 63 2.67 -4.80 6.58
CA ALA A 63 2.36 -5.30 5.24
C ALA A 63 1.86 -6.74 5.26
N ARG A 64 2.47 -7.62 6.07
CA ARG A 64 1.98 -9.00 6.23
C ARG A 64 0.56 -9.04 6.77
N HIS A 65 0.24 -8.19 7.74
CA HIS A 65 -1.10 -8.12 8.32
C HIS A 65 -2.12 -7.55 7.33
N LEU A 66 -1.83 -6.38 6.75
CA LEU A 66 -2.77 -5.64 5.93
C LEU A 66 -2.92 -6.22 4.51
N VAL A 67 -1.87 -6.80 3.95
CA VAL A 67 -1.85 -7.28 2.56
C VAL A 67 -1.88 -8.80 2.50
N ASP A 68 -0.91 -9.47 3.10
CA ASP A 68 -0.72 -10.91 2.89
C ASP A 68 -1.73 -11.76 3.69
N GLY A 69 -2.21 -11.27 4.84
CA GLY A 69 -3.10 -11.99 5.74
C GLY A 69 -4.58 -12.04 5.33
N THR A 70 -5.00 -11.21 4.36
CA THR A 70 -6.41 -11.02 4.01
C THR A 70 -6.86 -11.92 2.86
N THR A 71 -7.87 -12.76 3.03
CA THR A 71 -8.24 -13.73 1.97
C THR A 71 -8.83 -13.08 0.71
N ILE A 72 -9.75 -12.12 0.88
CA ILE A 72 -10.50 -11.52 -0.25
C ILE A 72 -10.14 -10.05 -0.42
N GLY A 73 -10.41 -9.26 0.61
CA GLY A 73 -10.16 -7.83 0.68
C GLY A 73 -10.71 -7.30 1.99
N TRP A 74 -10.44 -6.03 2.27
CA TRP A 74 -11.00 -5.36 3.42
C TRP A 74 -12.32 -4.71 3.02
N ASP A 75 -13.31 -4.94 3.86
CA ASP A 75 -14.50 -4.11 3.83
C ASP A 75 -14.13 -2.76 4.46
N GLU A 76 -13.63 -2.83 5.68
CA GLU A 76 -13.21 -1.68 6.46
C GLU A 76 -11.95 -1.99 7.26
N LEU A 77 -11.11 -0.98 7.46
CA LEU A 77 -10.02 -1.03 8.43
C LEU A 77 -10.47 -0.29 9.67
N GLY A 78 -10.45 -0.98 10.81
CA GLY A 78 -11.02 -0.49 12.06
C GLY A 78 -9.98 -0.15 13.12
N THR A 79 -10.49 0.15 14.31
CA THR A 79 -9.73 0.63 15.47
C THR A 79 -8.78 -0.39 16.07
N ASP A 80 -8.90 -1.67 15.72
CA ASP A 80 -7.89 -2.66 16.09
C ASP A 80 -6.51 -2.26 15.54
N LEU A 81 -6.45 -1.55 14.40
CA LEU A 81 -5.18 -0.99 13.90
C LEU A 81 -4.50 -0.01 14.86
N LEU A 82 -5.23 0.56 15.82
CA LEU A 82 -4.74 1.52 16.79
C LEU A 82 -4.26 0.86 18.10
N ASP A 83 -4.22 -0.47 18.17
CA ASP A 83 -3.77 -1.20 19.35
C ASP A 83 -2.38 -0.74 19.82
N GLY A 84 -2.25 -0.46 21.11
CA GLY A 84 -1.01 0.02 21.72
C GLY A 84 -0.75 1.53 21.57
N ALA A 85 -1.61 2.26 20.85
CA ALA A 85 -1.53 3.72 20.78
C ALA A 85 -2.01 4.38 22.10
N PRO A 86 -1.53 5.59 22.42
CA PRO A 86 -2.04 6.37 23.55
C PRO A 86 -3.54 6.62 23.41
N SER A 87 -4.30 6.53 24.52
CA SER A 87 -5.76 6.71 24.51
C SER A 87 -6.18 8.08 23.95
N GLU A 88 -5.42 9.14 24.24
CA GLU A 88 -5.66 10.48 23.70
C GLU A 88 -5.48 10.55 22.17
N LEU A 89 -4.67 9.66 21.59
CA LEU A 89 -4.54 9.56 20.14
C LEU A 89 -5.73 8.80 19.55
N VAL A 90 -6.08 7.66 20.15
CA VAL A 90 -7.25 6.87 19.72
C VAL A 90 -8.52 7.73 19.76
N THR A 91 -8.80 8.41 20.88
CA THR A 91 -9.96 9.29 21.00
C THR A 91 -9.94 10.44 19.99
N ALA A 92 -8.78 11.00 19.67
CA ALA A 92 -8.69 12.07 18.67
C ALA A 92 -8.97 11.59 17.24
N LEU A 93 -8.77 10.31 16.95
CA LEU A 93 -8.98 9.73 15.61
C LEU A 93 -10.35 9.09 15.43
N THR A 94 -11.00 8.68 16.52
CA THR A 94 -12.23 7.88 16.47
C THR A 94 -13.39 8.50 17.24
N ASP A 95 -13.19 9.69 17.83
CA ASP A 95 -14.11 10.28 18.81
C ASP A 95 -14.46 9.36 20.00
N GLY A 96 -13.62 8.34 20.23
CA GLY A 96 -13.81 7.33 21.27
C GLY A 96 -14.55 6.07 20.82
N ASP A 97 -15.03 6.02 19.57
CA ASP A 97 -15.66 4.83 19.01
C ASP A 97 -14.65 3.69 18.82
N GLN A 98 -15.16 2.46 18.90
CA GLN A 98 -14.39 1.23 18.72
C GLN A 98 -15.13 0.27 17.80
N TRP A 99 -14.43 -0.19 16.78
CA TRP A 99 -14.90 -1.21 15.84
C TRP A 99 -13.71 -2.00 15.28
N PRO A 100 -13.84 -3.30 15.04
CA PRO A 100 -12.77 -4.09 14.45
C PRO A 100 -12.70 -3.88 12.93
N SER A 101 -11.53 -4.10 12.33
CA SER A 101 -11.41 -4.29 10.89
C SER A 101 -12.28 -5.46 10.41
N THR A 102 -12.93 -5.29 9.26
CA THR A 102 -13.86 -6.26 8.69
C THR A 102 -13.40 -6.70 7.31
N THR A 103 -13.49 -7.99 7.03
CA THR A 103 -13.12 -8.55 5.71
C THR A 103 -14.32 -8.65 4.78
N LEU A 104 -14.08 -8.61 3.47
CA LEU A 104 -15.09 -8.87 2.42
C LEU A 104 -15.38 -10.36 2.26
N ASP A 105 -15.77 -11.03 3.34
CA ASP A 105 -16.07 -12.47 3.36
C ASP A 105 -17.54 -12.80 3.07
N HIS A 106 -18.42 -11.80 3.11
CA HIS A 106 -19.87 -11.93 2.91
C HIS A 106 -20.32 -11.66 1.45
N LEU A 107 -19.40 -11.68 0.49
CA LEU A 107 -19.72 -11.45 -0.91
C LEU A 107 -20.42 -12.66 -1.54
N VAL A 108 -21.52 -12.40 -2.25
CA VAL A 108 -22.22 -13.40 -3.08
C VAL A 108 -21.98 -13.05 -4.54
N THR A 109 -21.30 -13.93 -5.27
CA THR A 109 -21.05 -13.75 -6.70
C THR A 109 -22.32 -14.11 -7.50
N PRO A 110 -22.58 -13.46 -8.65
CA PRO A 110 -23.77 -13.76 -9.47
C PRO A 110 -23.86 -15.20 -9.97
N ASP A 111 -22.71 -15.87 -10.15
CA ASP A 111 -22.62 -17.26 -10.60
C ASP A 111 -22.57 -18.26 -9.43
N GLY A 112 -22.62 -17.79 -8.18
CA GLY A 112 -22.55 -18.61 -6.98
C GLY A 112 -21.16 -19.18 -6.67
N SER A 113 -20.12 -18.78 -7.42
CA SER A 113 -18.74 -19.15 -7.13
C SER A 113 -18.22 -18.47 -5.84
N PRO A 114 -17.27 -19.08 -5.12
CA PRO A 114 -16.64 -18.41 -3.98
C PRO A 114 -15.96 -17.09 -4.41
N PRO A 115 -16.05 -16.02 -3.60
CA PRO A 115 -15.35 -14.77 -3.90
C PRO A 115 -13.84 -15.00 -4.01
N VAL A 116 -13.24 -14.34 -4.99
CA VAL A 116 -11.79 -14.42 -5.23
C VAL A 116 -11.08 -13.21 -4.62
N ARG A 117 -9.79 -13.40 -4.30
CA ARG A 117 -8.95 -12.34 -3.78
C ARG A 117 -8.89 -11.15 -4.74
N MET A 118 -9.21 -9.96 -4.23
CA MET A 118 -9.25 -8.70 -4.95
C MET A 118 -7.86 -8.06 -4.96
N ASN A 119 -6.95 -8.67 -5.72
CA ASN A 119 -5.59 -8.18 -5.87
C ASN A 119 -5.54 -6.89 -6.70
N VAL A 120 -4.72 -5.95 -6.22
CA VAL A 120 -4.45 -4.68 -6.90
C VAL A 120 -2.96 -4.59 -7.21
N THR A 121 -2.62 -4.40 -8.48
CA THR A 121 -1.24 -4.28 -8.96
C THR A 121 -1.08 -3.00 -9.77
N GLU A 122 0.17 -2.63 -10.11
CA GLU A 122 0.42 -1.45 -10.95
C GLU A 122 -0.27 -1.51 -12.31
N ARG A 123 -0.55 -2.73 -12.80
CA ARG A 123 -1.19 -2.97 -14.10
C ARG A 123 -2.70 -2.94 -14.06
N THR A 124 -3.30 -3.18 -12.90
CA THR A 124 -4.75 -3.39 -12.78
C THR A 124 -5.45 -2.27 -12.03
N ALA A 125 -4.71 -1.43 -11.29
CA ALA A 125 -5.31 -0.43 -10.41
C ALA A 125 -6.15 0.62 -11.16
N SER A 126 -5.75 1.03 -12.37
CA SER A 126 -6.51 1.99 -13.19
C SER A 126 -7.88 1.48 -13.62
N ASP A 127 -8.02 0.15 -13.71
CA ASP A 127 -9.20 -0.51 -14.28
C ASP A 127 -10.20 -0.97 -13.20
N GLN A 128 -9.84 -0.83 -11.92
CA GLN A 128 -10.62 -1.32 -10.78
C GLN A 128 -11.44 -0.23 -10.06
N ASP A 129 -11.64 0.92 -10.69
CA ASP A 129 -12.47 2.01 -10.16
C ASP A 129 -12.04 2.47 -8.74
N LEU A 130 -10.72 2.55 -8.53
CA LEU A 130 -10.11 2.93 -7.24
C LEU A 130 -9.84 4.44 -7.20
N ASP A 131 -10.14 5.05 -6.07
CA ASP A 131 -9.91 6.49 -5.86
C ASP A 131 -8.51 6.76 -5.29
N TRP A 132 -8.02 5.87 -4.42
CA TRP A 132 -6.75 6.04 -3.72
C TRP A 132 -5.97 4.72 -3.55
N GLY A 133 -4.65 4.84 -3.50
CA GLY A 133 -3.73 3.74 -3.20
C GLY A 133 -2.68 4.12 -2.18
N TYR A 134 -2.42 3.23 -1.22
CA TYR A 134 -1.46 3.40 -0.14
C TYR A 134 -0.37 2.34 -0.24
N ILE A 135 0.82 2.72 -0.72
CA ILE A 135 1.93 1.80 -0.88
C ILE A 135 2.90 1.97 0.29
N LEU A 136 3.08 0.93 1.10
CA LEU A 136 3.91 0.90 2.30
C LEU A 136 5.40 0.85 1.90
N ARG A 137 5.99 2.01 1.56
CA ARG A 137 7.40 2.11 1.18
C ARG A 137 8.30 2.07 2.43
N PRO A 138 9.59 1.70 2.29
CA PRO A 138 10.52 1.69 3.43
C PRO A 138 10.66 3.03 4.15
N ASN A 139 10.39 4.15 3.48
CA ASN A 139 10.58 5.50 3.98
C ASN A 139 9.28 6.30 4.19
N GLY A 140 8.12 5.67 3.99
CA GLY A 140 6.82 6.29 4.20
C GLY A 140 5.69 5.59 3.46
N ILE A 141 4.52 6.22 3.43
CA ILE A 141 3.37 5.76 2.66
C ILE A 141 3.34 6.58 1.37
N GLU A 142 3.54 5.92 0.22
CA GLU A 142 3.26 6.57 -1.06
C GLU A 142 1.75 6.55 -1.31
N VAL A 143 1.20 7.74 -1.52
CA VAL A 143 -0.24 7.94 -1.73
C VAL A 143 -0.48 8.28 -3.19
N ILE A 144 -1.20 7.42 -3.90
CA ILE A 144 -1.48 7.60 -5.34
C ILE A 144 -2.97 7.71 -5.61
N ASN A 145 -3.32 8.42 -6.68
CA ASN A 145 -4.61 8.23 -7.34
C ASN A 145 -4.34 7.41 -8.62
N PRO A 146 -4.73 6.12 -8.67
CA PRO A 146 -4.34 5.23 -9.74
C PRO A 146 -4.97 5.58 -11.10
N ARG A 147 -6.04 6.39 -11.12
CA ARG A 147 -6.63 6.87 -12.38
C ARG A 147 -5.82 8.00 -13.02
N TYR A 148 -5.10 8.80 -12.24
CA TYR A 148 -4.46 10.02 -12.72
C TYR A 148 -2.92 10.00 -12.65
N ALA A 149 -2.33 9.17 -11.80
CA ALA A 149 -0.88 9.16 -11.62
C ALA A 149 -0.34 7.77 -11.30
N ALA A 150 0.76 7.40 -11.96
CA ALA A 150 1.49 6.16 -11.68
C ALA A 150 2.35 6.23 -10.40
N ALA A 151 2.55 7.43 -9.83
CA ALA A 151 3.36 7.66 -8.64
C ALA A 151 2.84 8.90 -7.90
N GLY A 152 3.09 8.95 -6.59
CA GLY A 152 2.54 9.97 -5.70
C GLY A 152 3.53 10.54 -4.69
N PRO A 153 3.11 11.49 -3.86
CA PRO A 153 3.88 11.93 -2.70
C PRO A 153 4.07 10.78 -1.71
N ILE A 154 5.21 10.79 -1.00
CA ILE A 154 5.51 9.85 0.07
C ILE A 154 5.36 10.58 1.40
N VAL A 155 4.32 10.26 2.15
CA VAL A 155 4.09 10.76 3.51
C VAL A 155 5.05 10.05 4.46
N SER A 156 5.82 10.80 5.24
CA SER A 156 6.80 10.24 6.17
C SER A 156 6.15 9.33 7.21
N TRP A 157 6.84 8.26 7.59
CA TRP A 157 6.41 7.41 8.72
C TRP A 157 6.39 8.14 10.07
N ASP A 158 7.17 9.22 10.20
CA ASP A 158 7.24 10.06 11.40
C ASP A 158 6.22 11.22 11.37
N ALA A 159 5.35 11.26 10.37
CA ALA A 159 4.23 12.18 10.33
C ALA A 159 3.37 12.06 11.60
N ASP A 160 2.94 13.19 12.16
CA ASP A 160 1.94 13.20 13.23
C ASP A 160 0.62 12.63 12.66
N PRO A 161 0.08 11.53 13.20
CA PRO A 161 -1.19 10.98 12.73
C PRO A 161 -2.37 11.94 12.91
N ARG A 162 -2.25 12.98 13.75
CA ARG A 162 -3.24 14.05 13.90
C ARG A 162 -3.09 15.19 12.88
N GLY A 163 -2.12 15.09 11.97
CA GLY A 163 -1.90 16.08 10.93
C GLY A 163 -3.10 16.23 9.99
N ASP A 164 -3.24 17.40 9.37
CA ASP A 164 -4.24 17.61 8.33
C ASP A 164 -3.81 16.94 7.03
N PHE A 165 -4.50 15.85 6.70
CA PHE A 165 -4.29 15.10 5.46
C PHE A 165 -5.33 15.42 4.36
N THR A 166 -6.19 16.43 4.56
CA THR A 166 -7.16 16.86 3.55
C THR A 166 -6.49 17.58 2.39
N ASN A 167 -5.42 18.35 2.67
CA ASN A 167 -4.69 19.13 1.69
C ASN A 167 -3.31 18.51 1.38
N PRO A 168 -3.09 17.91 0.20
CA PRO A 168 -1.80 17.31 -0.16
C PRO A 168 -0.60 18.25 -0.08
N ALA A 169 -0.80 19.56 -0.20
CA ALA A 169 0.28 20.55 -0.13
C ALA A 169 0.87 20.72 1.27
N THR A 170 0.15 20.30 2.32
CA THR A 170 0.60 20.42 3.73
C THR A 170 1.15 19.12 4.29
N TRP A 171 1.12 18.03 3.51
CA TRP A 171 1.53 16.73 4.00
C TRP A 171 3.02 16.74 4.39
N PRO A 172 3.38 16.07 5.50
CA PRO A 172 4.77 15.89 5.91
C PRO A 172 5.46 14.86 5.01
N LEU A 173 6.01 15.32 3.88
CA LEU A 173 6.61 14.47 2.87
C LEU A 173 8.06 14.09 3.20
N THR A 174 8.44 12.87 2.82
CA THR A 174 9.85 12.47 2.76
C THR A 174 10.50 13.01 1.47
N THR A 175 11.71 13.56 1.60
CA THR A 175 12.45 14.17 0.47
C THR A 175 13.07 13.14 -0.49
N GLU A 176 13.25 11.88 -0.07
CA GLU A 176 13.86 10.85 -0.92
C GLU A 176 12.83 9.99 -1.67
N ARG A 177 12.67 10.20 -2.97
CA ARG A 177 12.38 9.08 -3.88
C ARG A 177 13.73 8.44 -4.21
N ARG A 178 14.14 7.39 -3.50
CA ARG A 178 15.26 6.59 -4.01
C ARG A 178 14.78 5.92 -5.31
N PRO A 179 15.41 6.19 -6.47
CA PRO A 179 15.10 5.43 -7.68
C PRO A 179 15.34 3.94 -7.37
N LEU A 180 14.38 3.08 -7.70
CA LEU A 180 14.58 1.63 -7.74
C LEU A 180 15.81 1.42 -8.62
N THR A 181 16.90 1.01 -7.99
CA THR A 181 18.24 1.19 -8.52
C THR A 181 18.39 0.30 -9.74
N SER A 182 18.72 0.90 -10.89
CA SER A 182 19.20 0.15 -12.07
C SER A 182 20.27 -0.86 -11.63
N PRO A 183 20.32 -2.06 -12.22
CA PRO A 183 21.24 -3.11 -11.80
C PRO A 183 22.67 -2.58 -11.75
N PRO A 184 23.50 -3.04 -10.80
CA PRO A 184 24.88 -2.61 -10.74
C PRO A 184 25.55 -2.94 -12.07
N THR A 185 25.97 -1.89 -12.79
CA THR A 185 26.88 -2.04 -13.91
C THR A 185 28.13 -2.71 -13.36
N VAL A 186 28.26 -4.01 -13.59
CA VAL A 186 29.48 -4.76 -13.34
C VAL A 186 30.55 -4.11 -14.19
N ARG A 187 31.37 -3.25 -13.57
CA ARG A 187 32.66 -2.88 -14.15
C ARG A 187 33.45 -4.18 -14.30
N ARG A 188 33.55 -4.67 -15.54
CA ARG A 188 34.56 -5.68 -15.87
C ARG A 188 35.91 -5.02 -15.61
N ASN A 189 36.51 -5.33 -14.47
CA ASN A 189 37.92 -5.11 -14.28
C ASN A 189 38.63 -6.06 -15.24
N THR A 190 39.06 -5.53 -16.38
CA THR A 190 40.03 -6.20 -17.25
C THR A 190 41.35 -6.22 -16.49
N THR A 191 41.56 -7.26 -15.68
CA THR A 191 42.87 -7.52 -15.08
C THR A 191 43.83 -7.81 -16.22
N ALA A 192 44.78 -6.89 -16.41
CA ALA A 192 45.94 -7.08 -17.25
C ALA A 192 46.73 -8.29 -16.72
N GLY A 193 46.56 -9.45 -17.35
CA GLY A 193 47.42 -10.60 -17.19
C GLY A 193 48.66 -10.42 -18.05
N SER A 194 49.68 -9.74 -17.52
CA SER A 194 51.05 -9.93 -17.97
C SER A 194 51.42 -11.39 -17.72
N SER A 195 51.63 -12.17 -18.78
CA SER A 195 52.29 -13.47 -18.67
C SER A 195 53.59 -13.46 -19.46
N HIS A 196 54.64 -13.79 -18.72
CA HIS A 196 56.04 -13.80 -19.11
C HIS A 196 56.33 -14.80 -20.22
N ALA A 197 57.33 -14.44 -21.03
CA ALA A 197 58.00 -15.25 -22.02
C ALA A 197 58.50 -16.61 -21.48
N VAL A 198 58.44 -17.63 -22.34
CA VAL A 198 59.35 -18.79 -22.30
C VAL A 198 59.83 -19.08 -23.73
N ALA A 199 61.14 -18.97 -23.92
CA ALA A 199 61.88 -19.31 -25.13
C ALA A 199 62.03 -20.83 -25.30
N ARG A 200 62.27 -21.30 -26.55
CA ARG A 200 63.26 -22.35 -26.84
C ARG A 200 63.49 -22.55 -28.36
N ARG A 201 64.78 -22.41 -28.70
CA ARG A 201 65.62 -23.05 -29.74
C ARG A 201 65.28 -22.88 -31.22
#